data_AF-A0A7Y5KI71-F1
#
_entry.id   AF-A0A7Y5KI71-F1
#
_cell.length_a   1.000
_cell.length_b   1.000
_cell.length_c   1.000
_cell.angle_alpha   90.00
_cell.angle_beta   90.00
_cell.angle_gamma   90.00
#
_symmetry.space_group_name_H-M   'P 1'
#
loop_
_entity.id
_entity.type
_entity.pdbx_description
1 polymer ?
#
loop_
_entity_poly.entity_id
_entity_poly.type
_entity_poly.pdbx_seq_one_letter_code
_entity_poly.pdbx_strand_id
1 'polypeptide(L)' 'EEGDGAAPGTPDWTDPEWQDSRTDEQLLEAIANGKGDKMPKFGGTLSAEEMRGALQFVRSFRQN' A
#
# COMPACT_ATOMS: atom_id res chain seq x y z
N GLU A 1 1.26 -18.30 16.52
CA GLU A 1 1.02 -16.94 16.01
C GLU A 1 0.11 -17.09 14.81
N GLU A 2 -1.20 -16.95 15.02
CA GLU A 2 -2.18 -16.95 13.93
C GLU A 2 -1.94 -15.70 13.08
N GLY A 3 -1.20 -15.90 11.99
CA GLY A 3 -1.08 -14.91 10.93
C GLY A 3 -2.39 -14.85 10.17
N ASP A 4 -3.39 -14.16 10.73
CA ASP A 4 -4.64 -13.77 10.07
C ASP A 4 -4.40 -12.76 8.92
N GLY A 5 -3.25 -12.80 8.24
CA GLY A 5 -2.95 -12.03 7.01
C GLY A 5 -3.01 -10.51 7.09
N ALA A 6 -3.54 -9.93 8.17
CA ALA A 6 -3.83 -8.51 8.33
C ALA A 6 -3.04 -8.00 9.52
N ALA A 7 -1.93 -7.30 9.25
CA ALA A 7 -1.31 -6.50 10.29
C ALA A 7 -2.34 -5.45 10.76
N PRO A 8 -2.57 -5.27 12.07
CA PRO A 8 -3.56 -4.34 12.57
C PRO A 8 -3.27 -2.93 12.04
N GLY A 9 -4.27 -2.35 11.36
CA GLY A 9 -4.16 -1.04 10.70
C GLY A 9 -3.84 -1.08 9.20
N THR A 10 -3.58 -2.26 8.63
CA THR A 10 -3.52 -2.44 7.17
C THR A 10 -4.95 -2.41 6.61
N PRO A 11 -5.24 -1.53 5.64
CA PRO A 11 -6.55 -1.49 5.00
C PRO A 11 -6.77 -2.72 4.11
N ASP A 12 -8.04 -3.04 3.87
CA ASP A 12 -8.41 -4.05 2.88
C ASP A 12 -8.18 -3.49 1.46
N TRP A 13 -7.22 -4.07 0.73
CA TRP A 13 -6.91 -3.66 -0.63
C TRP A 13 -7.86 -4.27 -1.66
N THR A 14 -8.71 -5.21 -1.26
CA THR A 14 -9.74 -5.78 -2.13
C THR A 14 -10.98 -4.91 -2.18
N ASP A 15 -11.21 -4.09 -1.15
CA ASP A 15 -12.34 -3.18 -1.02
C ASP A 15 -12.28 -2.06 -2.10
N PRO A 16 -13.26 -2.01 -3.03
CA PRO A 16 -13.30 -0.98 -4.07
C PRO A 16 -13.56 0.42 -3.52
N GLU A 17 -14.32 0.58 -2.42
CA GLU A 17 -14.56 1.90 -1.80
C GLU A 17 -13.27 2.43 -1.19
N TRP A 18 -12.50 1.57 -0.51
CA TRP A 18 -11.18 1.95 -0.02
C TRP A 18 -10.23 2.34 -1.15
N GLN A 19 -10.18 1.53 -2.22
CA GLN A 19 -9.36 1.81 -3.40
C GLN A 19 -9.74 3.17 -4.02
N ASP A 20 -11.02 3.46 -4.18
CA ASP A 20 -11.50 4.74 -4.74
C ASP A 20 -11.27 5.93 -3.81
N SER A 21 -11.20 5.70 -2.49
CA SER A 21 -10.91 6.75 -1.50
C SER A 21 -9.44 7.22 -1.51
N ARG A 22 -8.54 6.50 -2.20
CA ARG A 22 -7.11 6.78 -2.24
C ARG A 22 -6.64 7.14 -3.63
N THR A 23 -5.87 8.22 -3.74
CA THR A 23 -5.20 8.55 -5.01
C THR A 23 -3.90 7.78 -5.14
N ASP A 24 -3.44 7.60 -6.38
CA ASP A 24 -2.14 6.97 -6.66
C ASP A 24 -0.98 7.72 -6.01
N GLU A 25 -1.07 9.05 -5.94
CA GLU A 25 -0.08 9.90 -5.27
C GLU A 25 -0.02 9.64 -3.76
N GLN A 26 -1.18 9.49 -3.10
CA GLN A 26 -1.24 9.17 -1.67
C GLN A 26 -0.66 7.78 -1.37
N LEU A 27 -0.92 6.80 -2.23
CA LEU A 27 -0.35 5.46 -2.10
C LEU A 27 1.17 5.47 -2.35
N LEU A 28 1.63 6.20 -3.36
CA LEU A 28 3.05 6.35 -3.65
C LEU A 28 3.80 7.06 -2.52
N GLU A 29 3.19 8.10 -1.92
CA GLU A 29 3.73 8.79 -0.75
C GLU A 29 3.85 7.85 0.45
N ALA A 30 2.82 7.02 0.70
CA ALA A 30 2.86 6.03 1.76
C ALA A 30 3.94 4.97 1.53
N ILE A 31 4.17 4.53 0.29
CA ILE A 31 5.28 3.62 -0.06
C ILE A 31 6.63 4.30 0.18
N ALA A 32 6.80 5.53 -0.30
CA ALA A 32 8.06 6.25 -0.19
C ALA A 32 8.41 6.58 1.28
N ASN A 33 7.47 7.12 2.03
CA ASN A 33 7.71 7.69 3.37
C ASN A 33 7.29 6.77 4.51
N GLY A 34 6.62 5.66 4.21
CA GLY A 34 5.98 4.84 5.23
C GLY A 34 4.68 5.48 5.73
N LYS A 35 4.01 4.80 6.65
CA LYS A 35 2.74 5.26 7.23
C LYS A 35 2.58 4.76 8.66
N GLY A 36 2.50 5.71 9.60
CA GLY A 36 2.43 5.42 11.03
C GLY A 36 3.64 4.61 11.50
N ASP A 37 3.47 3.87 12.60
CA ASP A 37 4.57 3.12 13.23
C ASP A 37 4.79 1.73 12.62
N LYS A 38 3.87 1.27 11.76
CA LYS A 38 3.83 -0.10 11.26
C LYS A 38 4.31 -0.25 9.82
N MET A 39 4.15 0.77 8.99
CA MET A 39 4.62 0.76 7.61
C MET A 39 5.95 1.52 7.52
N PRO A 40 7.08 0.84 7.30
CA PRO A 40 8.37 1.50 7.17
C PRO A 40 8.44 2.30 5.88
N LYS A 41 9.36 3.28 5.83
CA LYS A 41 9.70 3.99 4.60
C LYS A 41 10.46 3.07 3.64
N PHE A 42 10.08 3.07 2.37
CA PHE A 42 10.84 2.37 1.32
C PHE A 42 11.64 3.31 0.43
N GLY A 43 11.52 4.63 0.62
CA GLY A 43 12.32 5.63 -0.07
C GLY A 43 13.81 5.44 0.20
N GLY A 44 14.60 5.29 -0.87
CA GLY A 44 16.03 4.97 -0.82
C GLY A 44 16.34 3.47 -0.79
N THR A 45 15.35 2.62 -0.53
CA THR A 45 15.44 1.16 -0.72
C THR A 45 14.94 0.76 -2.10
N LEU A 46 13.80 1.33 -2.51
CA LEU A 46 13.21 1.12 -3.83
C LEU A 46 13.50 2.31 -4.74
N SER A 47 13.75 2.03 -6.01
CA SER A 47 13.75 3.02 -7.08
C SER A 47 12.34 3.55 -7.35
N ALA A 48 12.24 4.67 -8.05
CA ALA A 48 10.95 5.25 -8.44
C ALA A 48 10.10 4.30 -9.30
N GLU A 49 10.75 3.46 -10.11
CA GLU A 49 10.06 2.46 -10.94
C GLU A 49 9.51 1.31 -10.08
N GLU A 50 10.31 0.80 -9.14
CA GLU A 50 9.87 -0.24 -8.21
C GLU A 50 8.72 0.23 -7.31
N MET A 51 8.75 1.49 -6.85
CA MET A 51 7.63 2.06 -6.09
C MET A 51 6.34 2.15 -6.92
N ARG A 52 6.44 2.49 -8.22
CA ARG A 52 5.29 2.45 -9.13
C ARG A 52 4.81 1.02 -9.38
N GLY A 53 5.73 0.05 -9.47
CA GLY A 53 5.38 -1.37 -9.55
C GLY A 53 4.62 -1.84 -8.31
N ALA A 54 5.08 -1.46 -7.13
CA ALA A 54 4.40 -1.74 -5.86
C ALA A 54 3.01 -1.09 -5.79
N LEU A 55 2.88 0.16 -6.24
CA LEU A 55 1.59 0.84 -6.37
C LEU A 55 0.63 0.05 -7.28
N GLN A 56 1.07 -0.35 -8.48
CA GLN A 56 0.25 -1.14 -9.40
C GLN A 56 -0.15 -2.49 -8.81
N PHE A 57 0.75 -3.12 -8.06
CA PHE A 57 0.45 -4.36 -7.34
C PHE A 57 -0.60 -4.17 -6.24
N VAL A 58 -0.59 -3.04 -5.51
CA VAL A 58 -1.68 -2.73 -4.55
C VAL A 58 -3.00 -2.52 -5.30
N ARG A 59 -2.99 -1.84 -6.45
CA ARG A 59 -4.19 -1.61 -7.27
C ARG A 59 -4.78 -2.89 -7.85
N SER A 60 -3.96 -3.89 -8.13
CA SER A 60 -4.43 -5.14 -8.74
C SER A 60 -5.26 -6.03 -7.79
N PHE A 61 -5.27 -5.73 -6.49
CA PHE A 61 -6.11 -6.46 -5.53
C PHE A 61 -7.58 -6.07 -5.58
N ARG A 62 -7.93 -4.94 -6.21
CA ARG A 62 -9.32 -4.47 -6.31
C ARG A 62 -10.20 -5.57 -6.92
N GLN A 63 -11.22 -5.99 -6.17
CA GLN A 63 -12.24 -6.90 -6.68
C GLN A 63 -13.45 -6.10 -7.22
N ASN A 64 -14.12 -6.65 -8.23
CA ASN A 64 -15.33 -6.07 -8.84
C ASN A 64 -16.59 -6.43 -8.07
#